data_AF-A0ABD3SFP2-F1
#
_entry.id   AF-A0ABD3SFP2-F1
#
_cell.length_a   1.000
_cell.length_b   1.000
_cell.length_c   1.000
_cell.angle_alpha   90.00
_cell.angle_beta   90.00
_cell.angle_gamma   90.00
#
_symmetry.space_group_name_H-M   'P 1'
#
loop_
_entity.id
_entity.type
_entity.pdbx_description
1 polymer ?
#
loop_
_entity_poly.entity_id
_entity_poly.type
_entity_poly.pdbx_seq_one_letter_code
_entity_poly.pdbx_strand_id
1 'polypeptide(L)'
;MRKDRLLAFLTFFILKALCTVVVIAFYMGSQISTENTPPSVMMAMMMMSHRDDDSGGKIESIAMDAGVVVGSNSTKIRGDDYVNDKTNGSSSSEGGRMITPNLSDGTLQGKERLWAMLRTRNVTTVDSNYWSTIPPWETIVRNIRRRRASRGDDDGDDDGPIIHGLDTCESFRNKTSSDPSQRRIAPGGMFNTGTNYLSVLLEYNCQNPSRVAKFHGKAKRGHGNEWEVPWGKHTPASMRGSYTKYNHTKYTIDEVLPVVLIRNPYGWMKSMCRHPYTATWNGMHEDEATCPRLKLSEGGGEEEVGGKDDIGGGGGYVPVDVKYGSGTSRYRSLGHLWNDWYGEYFYGDNERNSTRDTRAPFPRLIIRFEDVIFYPYEVTRQVCECAGGVLGHREDDKDVPDDGTFHYVVRSAKTGPAHGPASQRNGLMDSWAKYGSGNPKDEYSVEGIRIAMDILDPLLLETFGYG
;
A
#
# COMPACT_ATOMS: atom_id res chain seq x y z
N MET A 1 -33.82 -62.72 11.40
CA MET A 1 -32.98 -61.84 10.57
C MET A 1 -31.51 -62.16 10.88
N ARG A 2 -30.70 -62.59 9.91
CA ARG A 2 -29.29 -62.98 10.14
C ARG A 2 -28.49 -61.77 10.67
N LYS A 3 -27.66 -61.96 11.70
CA LYS A 3 -26.84 -60.92 12.35
C LYS A 3 -26.08 -60.05 11.32
N ASP A 4 -25.65 -60.66 10.23
CA ASP A 4 -24.91 -60.00 9.15
C ASP A 4 -25.73 -58.89 8.45
N ARG A 5 -27.04 -59.08 8.32
CA ARG A 5 -27.94 -58.06 7.73
C ARG A 5 -28.19 -56.89 8.67
N LEU A 6 -28.21 -57.14 9.98
CA LEU A 6 -28.36 -56.07 10.98
C LEU A 6 -27.08 -55.23 11.06
N LEU A 7 -25.91 -55.87 10.99
CA LEU A 7 -24.63 -55.17 11.00
C LEU A 7 -24.46 -54.29 9.76
N ALA A 8 -24.72 -54.82 8.56
CA ALA A 8 -24.66 -54.04 7.32
C ALA A 8 -25.63 -52.85 7.32
N PHE A 9 -26.84 -53.03 7.87
CA PHE A 9 -27.81 -51.96 8.03
C PHE A 9 -27.30 -50.88 8.99
N LEU A 10 -26.79 -51.25 10.16
CA LEU A 10 -26.21 -50.29 11.13
C LEU A 10 -25.02 -49.53 10.53
N THR A 11 -24.11 -50.21 9.84
CA THR A 11 -22.96 -49.57 9.18
C THR A 11 -23.41 -48.54 8.14
N PHE A 12 -24.44 -48.84 7.35
CA PHE A 12 -24.98 -47.91 6.37
C PHE A 12 -25.55 -46.64 7.03
N PHE A 13 -26.30 -46.77 8.13
CA PHE A 13 -26.86 -45.61 8.84
C PHE A 13 -25.78 -44.76 9.51
N ILE A 14 -24.75 -45.39 10.10
CA ILE A 14 -23.62 -44.68 10.69
C ILE A 14 -22.87 -43.90 9.60
N LEU A 15 -22.59 -44.52 8.45
CA LEU A 15 -21.89 -43.85 7.36
C LEU A 15 -22.69 -42.66 6.82
N LYS A 16 -24.02 -42.81 6.66
CA LYS A 16 -24.89 -41.73 6.20
C LYS A 16 -24.95 -40.57 7.21
N ALA A 17 -24.98 -40.88 8.51
CA ALA A 17 -24.94 -39.86 9.57
C ALA A 17 -23.61 -39.09 9.54
N LEU A 18 -22.47 -39.78 9.40
CA LEU A 18 -21.16 -39.16 9.29
C LEU A 18 -21.05 -38.26 8.05
N CYS A 19 -21.51 -38.72 6.87
CA CYS A 19 -21.54 -37.89 5.67
C CYS A 19 -22.42 -36.63 5.85
N THR A 20 -23.58 -36.77 6.50
CA THR A 20 -24.46 -35.64 6.80
C THR A 20 -23.78 -34.61 7.71
N VAL A 21 -23.07 -35.07 8.75
CA VAL A 21 -22.31 -34.19 9.66
C VAL A 21 -21.21 -33.43 8.92
N VAL A 22 -20.48 -34.08 8.00
CA VAL A 22 -19.45 -33.42 7.19
C VAL A 22 -20.05 -32.34 6.28
N VAL A 23 -21.19 -32.63 5.64
CA VAL A 23 -21.90 -31.64 4.79
C VAL A 23 -22.43 -30.47 5.62
N ILE A 24 -23.00 -30.73 6.81
CA ILE A 24 -23.44 -29.68 7.74
C ILE A 24 -22.25 -28.85 8.21
N ALA A 25 -21.12 -29.46 8.53
CA ALA A 25 -19.91 -28.74 8.95
C ALA A 25 -19.34 -27.86 7.82
N PHE A 26 -19.32 -28.34 6.58
CA PHE A 26 -18.95 -27.54 5.41
C PHE A 26 -19.93 -26.39 5.17
N TYR A 27 -21.24 -26.67 5.27
CA TYR A 27 -22.27 -25.65 5.13
C TYR A 27 -22.14 -24.58 6.22
N MET A 28 -22.06 -24.97 7.48
CA MET A 28 -21.86 -24.04 8.61
C MET A 28 -20.56 -23.26 8.48
N GLY A 29 -19.45 -23.90 8.07
CA GLY A 29 -18.19 -23.22 7.78
C GLY A 29 -18.31 -22.20 6.64
N SER A 30 -19.07 -22.53 5.60
CA SER A 30 -19.33 -21.59 4.50
C SER A 30 -20.21 -20.41 4.92
N GLN A 31 -21.19 -20.62 5.81
CA GLN A 31 -22.05 -19.56 6.34
C GLN A 31 -21.31 -18.65 7.33
N ILE A 32 -20.44 -19.22 8.17
CA ILE A 32 -19.54 -18.46 9.07
C ILE A 32 -18.51 -17.65 8.26
N SER A 33 -18.16 -18.10 7.05
CA SER A 33 -17.32 -17.34 6.13
C SER A 33 -18.04 -16.16 5.47
N THR A 34 -19.38 -16.12 5.50
CA THR A 34 -20.20 -15.05 4.90
C THR A 34 -20.85 -14.12 5.92
N GLU A 35 -20.99 -14.51 7.18
CA GLU A 35 -21.50 -13.65 8.25
C GLU A 35 -20.38 -13.16 9.18
N ASN A 36 -20.48 -11.86 9.56
CA ASN A 36 -19.53 -11.10 10.37
C ASN A 36 -18.95 -11.90 11.55
N THR A 37 -17.80 -12.52 11.33
CA THR A 37 -17.02 -13.13 12.41
C THR A 37 -16.47 -11.98 13.27
N PRO A 38 -16.67 -12.00 14.60
CA PRO A 38 -16.11 -10.97 15.46
C PRO A 38 -14.59 -10.88 15.27
N PRO A 39 -13.99 -9.68 15.25
CA PRO A 39 -12.58 -9.46 14.93
C PRO A 39 -11.59 -10.34 15.71
N SER A 40 -11.97 -10.80 16.91
CA SER A 40 -11.17 -11.68 17.76
C SER A 40 -10.95 -13.08 17.17
N VAL A 41 -11.90 -13.63 16.41
CA VAL A 41 -11.82 -14.99 15.84
C VAL A 41 -10.94 -15.02 14.59
N MET A 42 -11.04 -13.99 13.74
CA MET A 42 -10.21 -13.89 12.54
C MET A 42 -8.74 -13.55 12.86
N MET A 43 -8.50 -12.73 13.90
CA MET A 43 -7.16 -12.51 14.44
C MET A 43 -6.57 -13.81 15.02
N ALA A 44 -7.39 -14.64 15.69
CA ALA A 44 -6.96 -15.95 16.17
C ALA A 44 -6.63 -16.92 15.03
N MET A 45 -7.39 -16.93 13.93
CA MET A 45 -7.08 -17.75 12.73
C MET A 45 -5.82 -17.28 12.00
N MET A 46 -5.58 -15.98 11.88
CA MET A 46 -4.32 -15.43 11.33
C MET A 46 -3.12 -15.73 12.24
N MET A 47 -3.31 -15.73 13.56
CA MET A 47 -2.30 -16.15 14.53
C MET A 47 -2.05 -17.68 14.51
N MET A 48 -3.07 -18.47 14.18
CA MET A 48 -2.96 -19.94 14.07
C MET A 48 -2.27 -20.39 12.78
N SER A 49 -2.42 -19.67 11.67
CA SER A 49 -1.59 -19.86 10.47
C SER A 49 -0.08 -19.59 10.71
N HIS A 50 0.26 -18.98 11.84
CA HIS A 50 1.63 -18.72 12.29
C HIS A 50 2.13 -19.71 13.36
N ARG A 51 1.36 -20.77 13.70
CA ARG A 51 1.65 -21.64 14.85
C ARG A 51 2.04 -23.09 14.54
N ASP A 52 2.10 -23.50 13.28
CA ASP A 52 2.61 -24.82 12.90
C ASP A 52 4.11 -24.75 12.62
N ASP A 53 4.88 -24.46 13.67
CA ASP A 53 6.29 -24.77 13.87
C ASP A 53 6.65 -24.22 15.26
N ASP A 54 6.23 -24.89 16.34
CA ASP A 54 7.17 -25.37 17.36
C ASP A 54 6.47 -26.07 18.53
N SER A 55 7.10 -27.15 18.97
CA SER A 55 6.77 -27.92 20.16
C SER A 55 7.07 -27.16 21.45
N GLY A 56 6.10 -27.15 22.37
CA GLY A 56 6.35 -27.16 23.82
C GLY A 56 6.84 -25.86 24.46
N GLY A 57 5.94 -24.91 24.69
CA GLY A 57 6.17 -23.79 25.61
C GLY A 57 4.87 -23.26 26.19
N LYS A 58 4.62 -23.50 27.48
CA LYS A 58 3.51 -22.89 28.25
C LYS A 58 3.84 -21.41 28.49
N ILE A 59 2.95 -20.49 28.09
CA ILE A 59 2.93 -19.13 28.62
C ILE A 59 1.49 -18.68 28.88
N GLU A 60 1.33 -18.05 30.04
CA GLU A 60 0.14 -17.53 30.71
C GLU A 60 -0.52 -16.35 29.97
N SER A 61 -1.84 -16.25 30.12
CA SER A 61 -2.69 -15.20 29.56
C SER A 61 -2.75 -13.97 30.46
N ILE A 62 -2.48 -12.79 29.91
CA ILE A 62 -2.85 -11.50 30.50
C ILE A 62 -4.05 -10.96 29.71
N ALA A 63 -5.17 -10.74 30.41
CA ALA A 63 -6.36 -10.09 29.89
C ALA A 63 -6.16 -8.57 29.79
N MET A 64 -6.65 -7.96 28.70
CA MET A 64 -6.81 -6.51 28.60
C MET A 64 -8.29 -6.18 28.36
N ASP A 65 -8.72 -5.22 29.18
CA ASP A 65 -10.06 -4.70 29.37
C ASP A 65 -10.44 -3.72 28.24
N ALA A 66 -11.70 -3.71 27.81
CA ALA A 66 -12.19 -2.92 26.68
C ALA A 66 -13.21 -1.87 27.15
N GLY A 67 -12.81 -0.60 27.09
CA GLY A 67 -13.66 0.55 27.40
C GLY A 67 -14.43 1.08 26.19
N VAL A 68 -15.76 1.13 26.35
CA VAL A 68 -16.78 2.10 25.93
C VAL A 68 -16.53 2.93 24.65
N VAL A 69 -17.41 2.75 23.65
CA VAL A 69 -17.57 3.63 22.48
C VAL A 69 -18.91 4.37 22.57
N VAL A 70 -18.86 5.70 22.56
CA VAL A 70 -20.01 6.61 22.43
C VAL A 70 -20.27 6.87 20.94
N GLY A 71 -21.52 6.68 20.51
CA GLY A 71 -21.93 6.85 19.11
C GLY A 71 -22.18 8.32 18.74
N SER A 72 -21.74 8.70 17.54
CA SER A 72 -22.19 9.91 16.86
C SER A 72 -22.84 9.55 15.51
N ASN A 73 -24.03 10.11 15.28
CA ASN A 73 -24.81 9.97 14.06
C ASN A 73 -24.21 10.86 12.96
N SER A 74 -23.76 10.25 11.86
CA SER A 74 -23.45 10.94 10.61
C SER A 74 -24.19 10.24 9.46
N THR A 75 -24.91 11.03 8.68
CA THR A 75 -25.77 10.64 7.57
C THR A 75 -24.94 10.05 6.43
N LYS A 76 -25.23 8.78 6.15
CA LYS A 76 -24.52 7.86 5.26
C LYS A 76 -24.98 8.04 3.81
N ILE A 77 -24.08 8.41 2.90
CA ILE A 77 -24.25 8.18 1.46
C ILE A 77 -23.66 6.79 1.16
N ARG A 78 -24.50 5.89 0.64
CA ARG A 78 -24.20 4.49 0.34
C ARG A 78 -23.77 4.39 -1.13
N GLY A 79 -22.64 3.74 -1.39
CA GLY A 79 -22.15 3.50 -2.75
C GLY A 79 -21.30 2.24 -2.79
N ASP A 80 -21.95 1.11 -3.04
CA ASP A 80 -21.33 -0.21 -3.10
C ASP A 80 -21.85 -1.00 -4.31
N ASP A 81 -20.92 -1.68 -5.00
CA ASP A 81 -21.04 -2.75 -6.03
C ASP A 81 -21.02 -2.36 -7.54
N TYR A 82 -19.80 -2.39 -8.12
CA TYR A 82 -19.56 -2.60 -9.56
C TYR A 82 -18.48 -3.68 -9.78
N VAL A 83 -18.86 -4.95 -9.62
CA VAL A 83 -18.68 -6.06 -10.57
C VAL A 83 -19.67 -7.16 -10.10
N ASN A 84 -20.86 -7.19 -10.71
CA ASN A 84 -21.90 -8.20 -10.55
C ASN A 84 -22.30 -8.59 -9.11
N ASP A 85 -23.09 -7.75 -8.42
CA ASP A 85 -24.33 -8.23 -7.78
C ASP A 85 -25.27 -7.06 -7.47
N LYS A 86 -26.48 -7.07 -8.01
CA LYS A 86 -27.55 -6.09 -7.70
C LYS A 86 -28.71 -6.86 -7.10
N THR A 87 -29.02 -6.63 -5.83
CA THR A 87 -30.37 -6.91 -5.33
C THR A 87 -30.99 -5.70 -4.59
N ASN A 88 -32.10 -5.25 -5.18
CA ASN A 88 -33.28 -4.60 -4.60
C ASN A 88 -33.18 -3.20 -3.97
N GLY A 89 -33.13 -2.19 -4.85
CA GLY A 89 -33.55 -0.82 -4.55
C GLY A 89 -33.92 -0.08 -5.83
N SER A 90 -35.22 0.03 -6.12
CA SER A 90 -35.81 0.60 -7.34
C SER A 90 -35.63 2.12 -7.45
N SER A 91 -34.44 2.57 -7.85
CA SER A 91 -34.30 3.79 -8.63
C SER A 91 -33.52 3.45 -9.88
N SER A 92 -34.14 3.58 -11.05
CA SER A 92 -33.50 3.43 -12.36
C SER A 92 -32.54 4.60 -12.58
N SER A 93 -31.42 4.63 -11.86
CA SER A 93 -30.25 5.31 -12.39
C SER A 93 -29.92 4.60 -13.70
N GLU A 94 -29.88 5.35 -14.80
CA GLU A 94 -29.41 4.87 -16.08
C GLU A 94 -28.00 4.33 -15.88
N GLY A 95 -27.89 3.00 -15.67
CA GLY A 95 -26.62 2.32 -15.56
C GLY A 95 -25.85 2.59 -16.85
N GLY A 96 -24.59 3.03 -16.73
CA GLY A 96 -23.81 3.36 -17.91
C GLY A 96 -23.77 2.17 -18.86
N ARG A 97 -23.79 2.47 -20.16
CA ARG A 97 -23.70 1.44 -21.20
C ARG A 97 -22.30 0.83 -21.13
N MET A 98 -22.20 -0.50 -21.07
CA MET A 98 -20.93 -1.20 -21.24
C MET A 98 -20.43 -0.98 -22.68
N ILE A 99 -19.17 -0.55 -22.83
CA ILE A 99 -18.52 -0.30 -24.11
C ILE A 99 -17.21 -1.08 -24.20
N THR A 100 -16.79 -1.40 -25.42
CA THR A 100 -15.39 -1.76 -25.72
C THR A 100 -14.72 -0.51 -26.27
N PRO A 101 -13.81 0.14 -25.53
CA PRO A 101 -13.12 1.34 -26.01
C PRO A 101 -12.46 1.11 -27.37
N ASN A 102 -12.69 2.03 -28.30
CA ASN A 102 -12.19 1.97 -29.68
C ASN A 102 -11.67 3.34 -30.15
N LEU A 103 -10.72 3.34 -31.09
CA LEU A 103 -10.24 4.56 -31.74
C LEU A 103 -11.27 5.14 -32.72
N SER A 104 -12.07 4.29 -33.38
CA SER A 104 -13.01 4.74 -34.42
C SER A 104 -14.14 5.62 -33.88
N ASP A 105 -14.53 5.45 -32.62
CA ASP A 105 -15.54 6.28 -31.93
C ASP A 105 -14.91 7.28 -30.94
N GLY A 106 -13.57 7.36 -30.91
CA GLY A 106 -12.81 8.25 -30.04
C GLY A 106 -12.77 7.86 -28.56
N THR A 107 -13.47 6.81 -28.13
CA THR A 107 -13.53 6.42 -26.71
C THR A 107 -12.19 5.93 -26.16
N LEU A 108 -11.31 5.44 -27.03
CA LEU A 108 -9.95 5.01 -26.68
C LEU A 108 -8.89 6.11 -26.87
N GLN A 109 -9.22 7.22 -27.54
CA GLN A 109 -8.25 8.25 -27.93
C GLN A 109 -7.49 8.78 -26.71
N GLY A 110 -6.16 8.61 -26.71
CA GLY A 110 -5.28 9.03 -25.63
C GLY A 110 -5.34 8.15 -24.37
N LYS A 111 -6.08 7.03 -24.37
CA LYS A 111 -6.17 6.06 -23.24
C LYS A 111 -5.67 4.67 -23.62
N GLU A 112 -4.97 4.57 -24.75
CA GLU A 112 -4.50 3.32 -25.36
C GLU A 112 -3.67 2.50 -24.37
N ARG A 113 -2.74 3.16 -23.66
CA ARG A 113 -1.89 2.52 -22.65
C ARG A 113 -2.69 1.95 -21.49
N LEU A 114 -3.65 2.71 -20.96
CA LEU A 114 -4.49 2.25 -19.84
C LEU A 114 -5.37 1.07 -20.26
N TRP A 115 -5.92 1.13 -21.47
CA TRP A 115 -6.69 0.03 -22.03
C TRP A 115 -5.84 -1.22 -22.27
N ALA A 116 -4.60 -1.07 -22.73
CA ALA A 116 -3.65 -2.18 -22.86
C ALA A 116 -3.43 -2.89 -21.51
N MET A 117 -3.30 -2.14 -20.41
CA MET A 117 -3.19 -2.72 -19.06
C MET A 117 -4.44 -3.49 -18.61
N LEU A 118 -5.63 -3.06 -19.03
CA LEU A 118 -6.87 -3.79 -18.72
C LEU A 118 -6.99 -5.07 -19.56
N ARG A 119 -6.57 -5.02 -20.82
CA ARG A 119 -6.62 -6.16 -21.74
C ARG A 119 -5.74 -7.33 -21.31
N THR A 120 -4.60 -7.09 -20.67
CA THR A 120 -3.77 -8.18 -20.09
C THR A 120 -4.48 -8.94 -18.97
N ARG A 121 -5.58 -8.39 -18.44
CA ARG A 121 -6.46 -9.02 -17.44
C ARG A 121 -7.77 -9.49 -18.04
N ASN A 122 -7.81 -9.72 -19.36
CA ASN A 122 -8.97 -10.17 -20.11
C ASN A 122 -10.20 -9.26 -19.97
N VAL A 123 -10.00 -7.98 -19.63
CA VAL A 123 -11.09 -6.99 -19.63
C VAL A 123 -11.38 -6.60 -21.07
N THR A 124 -12.61 -6.86 -21.51
CA THR A 124 -13.07 -6.60 -22.88
C THR A 124 -14.08 -5.45 -22.98
N THR A 125 -14.73 -5.11 -21.87
CA THR A 125 -15.69 -4.00 -21.78
C THR A 125 -15.55 -3.24 -20.46
N VAL A 126 -15.94 -1.96 -20.47
CA VAL A 126 -15.99 -1.08 -19.29
C VAL A 126 -17.26 -0.26 -19.31
N ASP A 127 -17.71 0.22 -18.15
CA ASP A 127 -18.80 1.18 -18.07
C ASP A 127 -18.38 2.50 -18.74
N SER A 128 -19.19 2.99 -19.69
CA SER A 128 -18.87 4.19 -20.48
C SER A 128 -18.79 5.47 -19.65
N ASN A 129 -19.71 5.65 -18.69
CA ASN A 129 -19.73 6.83 -17.83
C ASN A 129 -18.45 6.86 -16.99
N TYR A 130 -18.09 5.72 -16.41
CA TYR A 130 -16.89 5.60 -15.62
C TYR A 130 -15.61 5.74 -16.45
N TRP A 131 -15.52 5.12 -17.62
CA TRP A 131 -14.38 5.26 -18.54
C TRP A 131 -14.17 6.72 -18.99
N SER A 132 -15.25 7.50 -19.09
CA SER A 132 -15.19 8.92 -19.42
C SER A 132 -14.49 9.76 -18.33
N THR A 133 -14.54 9.31 -17.07
CA THR A 133 -13.86 10.00 -15.94
C THR A 133 -12.34 9.79 -15.93
N ILE A 134 -11.85 8.74 -16.61
CA ILE A 134 -10.42 8.49 -16.71
C ILE A 134 -9.82 9.54 -17.67
N PRO A 135 -8.78 10.29 -17.26
CA PRO A 135 -8.15 11.26 -18.13
C PRO A 135 -7.30 10.60 -19.22
N PRO A 136 -7.06 11.26 -20.36
CA PRO A 136 -6.05 10.84 -21.32
C PRO A 136 -4.66 10.74 -20.69
N TRP A 137 -3.82 9.87 -21.22
CA TRP A 137 -2.45 9.59 -20.76
C TRP A 137 -1.58 10.84 -20.68
N GLU A 138 -1.63 11.70 -21.70
CA GLU A 138 -0.89 12.96 -21.69
C GLU A 138 -1.28 13.86 -20.50
N THR A 139 -2.57 13.89 -20.16
CA THR A 139 -3.06 14.61 -18.98
C THR A 139 -2.59 13.96 -17.68
N ILE A 140 -2.58 12.62 -17.61
CA ILE A 140 -2.02 11.89 -16.45
C ILE A 140 -0.55 12.25 -16.26
N VAL A 141 0.26 12.13 -17.31
CA VAL A 141 1.71 12.44 -17.25
C VAL A 141 1.94 13.88 -16.82
N ARG A 142 1.20 14.83 -17.39
CA ARG A 142 1.26 16.25 -17.02
C ARG A 142 0.89 16.51 -15.55
N ASN A 143 -0.10 15.77 -15.03
CA ASN A 143 -0.58 15.95 -13.65
C ASN A 143 0.38 15.32 -12.63
N ILE A 144 0.96 14.16 -12.94
CA ILE A 144 1.88 13.47 -12.03
C ILE A 144 3.34 13.91 -12.20
N ARG A 145 3.68 14.63 -13.28
CA ARG A 145 5.02 15.20 -13.51
C ARG A 145 4.90 16.68 -13.83
N ARG A 146 5.42 17.51 -12.95
CA ARG A 146 5.82 18.86 -13.38
C ARG A 146 7.12 18.70 -14.14
N ARG A 147 7.08 18.95 -15.46
CA ARG A 147 8.27 18.98 -16.33
C ARG A 147 9.39 19.67 -15.56
N ARG A 148 10.49 18.96 -15.37
CA ARG A 148 11.75 19.58 -14.93
C ARG A 148 12.00 20.64 -15.99
N ALA A 149 11.82 21.92 -15.65
CA ALA A 149 12.03 23.00 -16.61
C ALA A 149 13.43 22.80 -17.17
N SER A 150 13.46 22.44 -18.46
CA SER A 150 14.55 21.76 -19.10
C SER A 150 15.82 22.56 -18.94
N ARG A 151 16.83 21.97 -18.31
CA ARG A 151 18.20 22.44 -18.37
C ARG A 151 18.74 22.03 -19.74
N GLY A 152 18.30 22.73 -20.80
CA GLY A 152 18.93 22.83 -22.12
C GLY A 152 19.11 21.59 -23.00
N ASP A 153 19.07 20.37 -22.45
CA ASP A 153 19.46 19.17 -23.17
C ASP A 153 18.21 18.43 -23.66
N ASP A 154 18.01 18.49 -24.97
CA ASP A 154 16.93 17.90 -25.78
C ASP A 154 17.06 16.36 -25.89
N ASP A 155 17.58 15.71 -24.85
CA ASP A 155 17.84 14.27 -24.81
C ASP A 155 16.57 13.52 -24.35
N GLY A 156 15.54 13.56 -25.19
CA GLY A 156 14.40 12.64 -25.16
C GLY A 156 13.42 12.81 -23.98
N ASP A 157 12.12 12.79 -24.29
CA ASP A 157 11.05 12.63 -23.30
C ASP A 157 11.26 11.31 -22.53
N ASP A 158 11.97 11.35 -21.39
CA ASP A 158 12.00 10.24 -20.45
C ASP A 158 10.66 10.18 -19.70
N ASP A 159 9.66 9.63 -20.39
CA ASP A 159 8.34 9.31 -19.86
C ASP A 159 8.40 8.11 -18.88
N GLY A 160 9.58 7.64 -18.46
CA GLY A 160 9.76 6.52 -17.52
C GLY A 160 9.55 6.88 -16.03
N PRO A 161 9.20 5.90 -15.18
CA PRO A 161 8.95 6.14 -13.75
C PRO A 161 10.19 6.69 -13.02
N ILE A 162 9.97 7.51 -11.99
CA ILE A 162 11.05 8.06 -11.17
C ILE A 162 11.38 7.07 -10.04
N ILE A 163 12.55 6.44 -10.13
CA ILE A 163 13.07 5.50 -9.12
C ILE A 163 14.43 5.99 -8.63
N HIS A 164 14.48 6.49 -7.40
CA HIS A 164 15.73 6.91 -6.78
C HIS A 164 16.45 5.71 -6.14
N GLY A 165 17.78 5.66 -6.26
CA GLY A 165 18.61 4.63 -5.63
C GLY A 165 18.98 3.43 -6.50
N LEU A 166 18.65 3.45 -7.81
CA LEU A 166 19.04 2.39 -8.75
C LEU A 166 20.57 2.18 -8.84
N ASP A 167 21.35 3.22 -8.54
CA ASP A 167 22.80 3.18 -8.40
C ASP A 167 23.27 2.26 -7.24
N THR A 168 22.41 1.99 -6.27
CA THR A 168 22.75 1.14 -5.11
C THR A 168 22.50 -0.36 -5.33
N CYS A 169 21.89 -0.73 -6.46
CA CYS A 169 21.49 -2.10 -6.75
C CYS A 169 22.66 -3.09 -6.79
N GLU A 170 23.78 -2.67 -7.39
CA GLU A 170 24.98 -3.53 -7.44
C GLU A 170 25.54 -3.77 -6.04
N SER A 171 25.63 -2.72 -5.21
CA SER A 171 26.05 -2.83 -3.81
C SER A 171 25.18 -3.82 -3.03
N PHE A 172 23.85 -3.77 -3.22
CA PHE A 172 22.94 -4.74 -2.61
C PHE A 172 23.21 -6.18 -3.06
N ARG A 173 23.33 -6.42 -4.37
CA ARG A 173 23.59 -7.77 -4.91
C ARG A 173 24.92 -8.33 -4.43
N ASN A 174 25.93 -7.48 -4.23
CA ASN A 174 27.24 -7.87 -3.74
C ASN A 174 27.23 -8.33 -2.28
N LYS A 175 26.42 -7.68 -1.41
CA LYS A 175 26.25 -8.09 0.01
C LYS A 175 25.75 -9.53 0.18
N THR A 176 25.06 -10.05 -0.81
CA THR A 176 24.42 -11.38 -0.82
C THR A 176 25.01 -12.29 -1.90
N SER A 177 26.19 -11.95 -2.43
CA SER A 177 26.83 -12.69 -3.53
C SER A 177 27.17 -14.14 -3.17
N SER A 178 27.45 -14.43 -1.90
CA SER A 178 27.74 -15.78 -1.40
C SER A 178 26.50 -16.68 -1.29
N ASP A 179 25.31 -16.11 -1.09
CA ASP A 179 24.03 -16.85 -1.13
C ASP A 179 22.92 -15.98 -1.76
N PRO A 180 22.87 -15.86 -3.10
CA PRO A 180 21.87 -15.05 -3.80
C PRO A 180 20.42 -15.43 -3.47
N SER A 181 20.16 -16.64 -2.98
CA SER A 181 18.83 -17.10 -2.58
C SER A 181 18.26 -16.40 -1.33
N GLN A 182 19.11 -15.67 -0.60
CA GLN A 182 18.70 -14.86 0.56
C GLN A 182 18.25 -13.46 0.19
N ARG A 183 18.53 -12.99 -1.04
CA ARG A 183 18.09 -11.66 -1.49
C ARG A 183 16.59 -11.53 -1.36
N ARG A 184 16.19 -10.49 -0.64
CA ARG A 184 14.80 -10.15 -0.38
C ARG A 184 14.49 -8.73 -0.82
N ILE A 185 13.25 -8.52 -1.24
CA ILE A 185 12.69 -7.19 -1.51
C ILE A 185 11.55 -6.98 -0.52
N ALA A 186 11.47 -5.81 0.08
CA ALA A 186 10.45 -5.54 1.08
C ALA A 186 9.90 -4.11 0.98
N PRO A 187 8.58 -3.92 0.91
CA PRO A 187 7.96 -2.60 0.93
C PRO A 187 8.23 -1.83 2.23
N GLY A 188 8.50 -0.54 2.08
CA GLY A 188 8.49 0.47 3.14
C GLY A 188 7.72 1.71 2.67
N GLY A 189 7.30 2.58 3.59
CA GLY A 189 6.59 3.81 3.27
C GLY A 189 5.71 4.26 4.43
N MET A 190 5.44 5.56 4.49
CA MET A 190 4.50 6.11 5.47
C MET A 190 3.09 5.49 5.33
N PHE A 191 2.22 5.73 6.30
CA PHE A 191 0.81 5.43 6.13
C PHE A 191 0.25 6.09 4.86
N ASN A 192 -0.77 5.49 4.23
CA ASN A 192 -1.42 6.03 3.02
C ASN A 192 -0.54 6.20 1.76
N THR A 193 0.59 5.50 1.63
CA THR A 193 1.43 5.56 0.41
C THR A 193 1.34 4.35 -0.51
N GLY A 194 0.42 3.42 -0.24
CA GLY A 194 0.18 2.28 -1.14
C GLY A 194 1.11 1.08 -0.94
N THR A 195 1.76 0.94 0.22
CA THR A 195 2.71 -0.16 0.49
C THR A 195 2.10 -1.57 0.30
N ASN A 196 0.81 -1.74 0.59
CA ASN A 196 0.10 -3.00 0.29
C ASN A 196 0.02 -3.27 -1.22
N TYR A 197 -0.23 -2.24 -2.04
CA TYR A 197 -0.32 -2.39 -3.49
C TYR A 197 1.02 -2.81 -4.09
N LEU A 198 2.12 -2.16 -3.65
CA LEU A 198 3.46 -2.58 -4.04
C LEU A 198 3.79 -4.01 -3.58
N SER A 199 3.44 -4.39 -2.34
CA SER A 199 3.68 -5.75 -1.85
C SER A 199 3.04 -6.80 -2.75
N VAL A 200 1.77 -6.59 -3.12
CA VAL A 200 1.01 -7.48 -3.99
C VAL A 200 1.60 -7.50 -5.40
N LEU A 201 1.98 -6.35 -5.96
CA LEU A 201 2.63 -6.30 -7.27
C LEU A 201 3.94 -7.09 -7.30
N LEU A 202 4.79 -6.94 -6.27
CA LEU A 202 6.04 -7.68 -6.17
C LEU A 202 5.77 -9.17 -6.00
N GLU A 203 4.87 -9.56 -5.10
CA GLU A 203 4.51 -10.97 -4.87
C GLU A 203 4.10 -11.70 -6.14
N TYR A 204 3.28 -11.05 -6.99
CA TYR A 204 2.77 -11.66 -8.20
C TYR A 204 3.70 -11.62 -9.39
N ASN A 205 4.62 -10.66 -9.46
CA ASN A 205 5.37 -10.39 -10.69
C ASN A 205 6.88 -10.49 -10.54
N CYS A 206 7.40 -10.71 -9.33
CA CYS A 206 8.82 -10.64 -9.05
C CYS A 206 9.34 -11.94 -8.44
N GLN A 207 10.39 -12.51 -9.03
CA GLN A 207 11.01 -13.74 -8.53
C GLN A 207 12.51 -13.58 -8.38
N ASN A 208 13.07 -14.18 -7.33
CA ASN A 208 14.51 -14.44 -7.23
C ASN A 208 14.78 -15.87 -7.72
N PRO A 209 15.34 -16.07 -8.94
CA PRO A 209 15.55 -17.40 -9.51
C PRO A 209 16.39 -18.33 -8.63
N SER A 210 17.38 -17.78 -7.93
CA SER A 210 18.24 -18.57 -7.03
C SER A 210 17.44 -19.13 -5.86
N ARG A 211 16.45 -18.37 -5.38
CA ARG A 211 15.54 -18.81 -4.32
C ARG A 211 14.51 -19.81 -4.85
N VAL A 212 13.95 -19.58 -6.05
CA VAL A 212 13.05 -20.54 -6.71
C VAL A 212 13.73 -21.90 -6.83
N ALA A 213 14.97 -21.92 -7.33
CA ALA A 213 15.76 -23.14 -7.47
C ALA A 213 16.02 -23.84 -6.12
N LYS A 214 16.48 -23.09 -5.10
CA LYS A 214 16.79 -23.63 -3.76
C LYS A 214 15.57 -24.25 -3.07
N PHE A 215 14.38 -23.71 -3.29
CA PHE A 215 13.14 -24.18 -2.66
C PHE A 215 12.20 -24.93 -3.61
N HIS A 216 12.68 -25.31 -4.81
CA HIS A 216 11.91 -26.05 -5.82
C HIS A 216 10.53 -25.43 -6.11
N GLY A 217 10.46 -24.10 -6.24
CA GLY A 217 9.20 -23.37 -6.46
C GLY A 217 8.26 -23.25 -5.25
N LYS A 218 8.53 -23.95 -4.14
CA LYS A 218 7.61 -24.07 -2.98
C LYS A 218 7.77 -22.99 -1.91
N ALA A 219 8.45 -21.88 -2.19
CA ALA A 219 8.61 -20.82 -1.19
C ALA A 219 7.27 -20.10 -0.94
N LYS A 220 6.75 -20.21 0.30
CA LYS A 220 5.39 -19.78 0.72
C LYS A 220 5.04 -18.31 0.41
N ARG A 221 6.02 -17.41 0.35
CA ARG A 221 5.83 -15.99 -0.03
C ARG A 221 6.86 -15.56 -1.07
N GLY A 222 6.33 -15.19 -2.24
CA GLY A 222 6.94 -14.36 -3.28
C GLY A 222 8.36 -14.67 -3.72
N HIS A 223 8.86 -15.91 -3.58
CA HIS A 223 10.18 -16.32 -4.10
C HIS A 223 11.30 -15.29 -3.87
N GLY A 224 11.28 -14.53 -2.76
CA GLY A 224 12.18 -13.38 -2.55
C GLY A 224 11.48 -12.10 -2.08
N ASN A 225 10.15 -12.03 -2.12
CA ASN A 225 9.42 -10.85 -1.65
C ASN A 225 8.91 -11.02 -0.21
N GLU A 226 9.11 -10.00 0.59
CA GLU A 226 8.60 -9.88 1.95
C GLU A 226 7.40 -8.92 1.98
N TRP A 227 6.53 -9.09 2.99
CA TRP A 227 5.38 -8.20 3.19
C TRP A 227 5.78 -6.78 3.61
N GLU A 228 6.88 -6.67 4.37
CA GLU A 228 7.40 -5.41 4.89
C GLU A 228 8.86 -5.55 5.29
N VAL A 229 9.58 -4.42 5.38
CA VAL A 229 10.95 -4.38 5.91
C VAL A 229 11.00 -4.89 7.36
N PRO A 230 12.14 -5.46 7.83
CA PRO A 230 12.26 -6.06 9.17
C PRO A 230 11.89 -5.17 10.35
N TRP A 231 12.08 -3.86 10.23
CA TRP A 231 11.74 -2.88 11.26
C TRP A 231 10.29 -2.36 11.15
N GLY A 232 9.50 -2.91 10.23
CA GLY A 232 8.10 -2.57 9.95
C GLY A 232 7.94 -1.53 8.84
N LYS A 233 6.99 -1.73 7.92
CA LYS A 233 6.86 -0.89 6.71
C LYS A 233 6.63 0.60 6.96
N HIS A 234 6.00 0.97 8.07
CA HIS A 234 5.69 2.36 8.41
C HIS A 234 6.71 3.01 9.35
N THR A 235 7.72 2.24 9.78
CA THR A 235 8.74 2.70 10.72
C THR A 235 9.86 3.41 9.95
N PRO A 236 10.36 4.55 10.46
CA PRO A 236 11.42 5.32 9.80
C PRO A 236 12.77 4.56 9.79
N ALA A 237 13.71 4.97 8.93
CA ALA A 237 14.93 4.20 8.68
C ALA A 237 15.92 4.20 9.86
N SER A 238 15.88 5.19 10.75
CA SER A 238 16.64 5.28 12.00
C SER A 238 16.40 4.09 12.94
N MET A 239 15.28 3.38 12.75
CA MET A 239 14.95 2.17 13.51
C MET A 239 15.56 0.90 12.92
N ARG A 240 16.19 0.99 11.74
CA ARG A 240 16.90 -0.11 11.08
C ARG A 240 18.06 -0.57 11.98
N GLY A 241 17.97 -1.80 12.48
CA GLY A 241 19.01 -2.41 13.32
C GLY A 241 18.81 -2.21 14.83
N SER A 242 18.07 -1.18 15.24
CA SER A 242 17.71 -0.94 16.65
C SER A 242 16.35 -1.52 17.02
N TYR A 243 15.45 -1.70 16.05
CA TYR A 243 14.15 -2.32 16.22
C TYR A 243 13.89 -3.37 15.12
N THR A 244 13.33 -4.51 15.51
CA THR A 244 12.78 -5.49 14.58
C THR A 244 11.36 -5.82 15.00
N LYS A 245 10.46 -5.87 14.02
CA LYS A 245 9.05 -6.20 14.27
C LYS A 245 8.87 -7.68 14.63
N TYR A 246 9.77 -8.53 14.14
CA TYR A 246 9.75 -9.97 14.34
C TYR A 246 11.10 -10.45 14.88
N ASN A 247 11.10 -11.02 16.08
CA ASN A 247 12.31 -11.44 16.80
C ASN A 247 13.01 -12.68 16.18
N HIS A 248 12.37 -13.37 15.22
CA HIS A 248 12.84 -14.64 14.66
C HIS A 248 12.83 -14.66 13.14
N THR A 249 13.42 -13.65 12.50
CA THR A 249 13.64 -13.68 11.05
C THR A 249 14.79 -14.64 10.72
N LYS A 250 14.63 -15.42 9.64
CA LYS A 250 15.65 -16.37 9.14
C LYS A 250 16.65 -15.70 8.19
N TYR A 251 16.76 -14.38 8.25
CA TYR A 251 17.55 -13.54 7.36
C TYR A 251 17.97 -12.26 8.08
N THR A 252 19.04 -11.64 7.62
CA THR A 252 19.59 -10.41 8.18
C THR A 252 19.02 -9.18 7.50
N ILE A 253 19.16 -8.03 8.14
CA ILE A 253 18.68 -6.73 7.64
C ILE A 253 19.39 -6.36 6.32
N ASP A 254 20.63 -6.79 6.11
CA ASP A 254 21.40 -6.53 4.90
C ASP A 254 21.02 -7.42 3.71
N GLU A 255 20.26 -8.50 3.95
CA GLU A 255 19.71 -9.36 2.90
C GLU A 255 18.41 -8.81 2.30
N VAL A 256 17.89 -7.70 2.83
CA VAL A 256 16.64 -7.06 2.38
C VAL A 256 16.94 -5.73 1.68
N LEU A 257 16.44 -5.58 0.45
CA LEU A 257 16.36 -4.31 -0.26
C LEU A 257 15.03 -3.61 0.08
N PRO A 258 15.06 -2.48 0.81
CA PRO A 258 13.87 -1.69 1.05
C PRO A 258 13.40 -1.02 -0.24
N VAL A 259 12.11 -1.15 -0.55
CA VAL A 259 11.45 -0.43 -1.64
C VAL A 259 10.44 0.52 -1.03
N VAL A 260 10.85 1.76 -0.89
CA VAL A 260 10.16 2.80 -0.14
C VAL A 260 9.21 3.55 -1.05
N LEU A 261 7.93 3.57 -0.72
CA LEU A 261 6.95 4.39 -1.43
C LEU A 261 6.88 5.79 -0.85
N ILE A 262 7.17 6.77 -1.70
CA ILE A 262 6.92 8.19 -1.46
C ILE A 262 5.69 8.64 -2.24
N ARG A 263 4.86 9.51 -1.67
CA ARG A 263 3.66 10.03 -2.33
C ARG A 263 3.70 11.55 -2.36
N ASN A 264 3.06 12.16 -3.35
CA ASN A 264 2.89 13.61 -3.40
C ASN A 264 2.41 14.15 -2.03
N PRO A 265 3.15 15.05 -1.38
CA PRO A 265 2.90 15.44 0.01
C PRO A 265 1.51 16.07 0.21
N TYR A 266 1.01 16.82 -0.77
CA TYR A 266 -0.32 17.45 -0.69
C TYR A 266 -1.43 16.39 -0.67
N GLY A 267 -1.40 15.47 -1.64
CA GLY A 267 -2.37 14.38 -1.69
C GLY A 267 -2.23 13.40 -0.51
N TRP A 268 -1.00 13.21 -0.02
CA TRP A 268 -0.73 12.38 1.15
C TRP A 268 -1.30 13.00 2.44
N MET A 269 -1.06 14.28 2.71
CA MET A 269 -1.56 14.92 3.94
C MET A 269 -3.10 14.97 3.96
N LYS A 270 -3.77 15.26 2.84
CA LYS A 270 -5.23 15.11 2.71
C LYS A 270 -5.70 13.67 2.97
N SER A 271 -4.92 12.68 2.55
CA SER A 271 -5.20 11.28 2.87
C SER A 271 -5.07 10.97 4.37
N MET A 272 -4.13 11.61 5.07
CA MET A 272 -3.96 11.46 6.52
C MET A 272 -5.16 12.03 7.29
N CYS A 273 -5.77 13.12 6.83
CA CYS A 273 -7.01 13.65 7.42
C CYS A 273 -8.15 12.64 7.43
N ARG A 274 -8.31 11.88 6.34
CA ARG A 274 -9.34 10.83 6.25
C ARG A 274 -8.99 9.58 7.06
N HIS A 275 -7.71 9.19 7.04
CA HIS A 275 -7.23 7.97 7.67
C HIS A 275 -5.89 8.23 8.38
N PRO A 276 -5.90 8.74 9.62
CA PRO A 276 -4.68 9.12 10.32
C PRO A 276 -3.90 7.93 10.88
N TYR A 277 -4.53 6.75 10.97
CA TYR A 277 -3.96 5.54 11.59
C TYR A 277 -3.51 5.80 13.03
N THR A 278 -2.21 5.73 13.29
CA THR A 278 -1.61 5.96 14.62
C THR A 278 -1.04 7.36 14.77
N ALA A 279 -1.21 8.23 13.77
CA ALA A 279 -0.87 9.64 13.87
C ALA A 279 -2.00 10.41 14.56
N THR A 280 -1.66 11.37 15.41
CA THR A 280 -2.61 12.22 16.12
C THR A 280 -2.13 13.67 16.14
N TRP A 281 -3.04 14.62 15.89
CA TRP A 281 -2.77 16.05 15.99
C TRP A 281 -4.04 16.84 16.30
N ASN A 282 -3.88 18.07 16.77
CA ASN A 282 -5.00 18.96 17.07
C ASN A 282 -5.74 19.35 15.78
N GLY A 283 -7.06 19.23 15.77
CA GLY A 283 -7.90 19.57 14.62
C GLY A 283 -7.97 18.50 13.52
N MET A 284 -7.49 17.27 13.76
CA MET A 284 -7.56 16.18 12.76
C MET A 284 -8.98 15.72 12.40
N HIS A 285 -9.97 16.04 13.23
CA HIS A 285 -11.39 15.73 13.05
C HIS A 285 -12.23 16.98 12.74
N GLU A 286 -11.58 18.11 12.42
CA GLU A 286 -12.27 19.28 11.87
C GLU A 286 -12.76 18.97 10.44
N ASP A 287 -13.40 19.96 9.81
CA ASP A 287 -13.94 19.86 8.45
C ASP A 287 -12.88 19.37 7.43
N GLU A 288 -13.31 18.52 6.48
CA GLU A 288 -12.41 17.93 5.47
C GLU A 288 -11.80 19.01 4.57
N ALA A 289 -12.49 20.15 4.39
CA ALA A 289 -11.96 21.27 3.63
C ALA A 289 -10.77 21.94 4.34
N THR A 290 -10.78 22.00 5.68
CA THR A 290 -9.76 22.72 6.46
C THR A 290 -8.58 21.83 6.87
N CYS A 291 -8.76 20.51 6.94
CA CYS A 291 -7.67 19.58 7.21
C CYS A 291 -6.80 19.33 5.95
N PRO A 292 -5.46 19.35 6.04
CA PRO A 292 -4.64 19.55 7.24
C PRO A 292 -4.41 21.03 7.56
N ARG A 293 -4.55 21.39 8.84
CA ARG A 293 -4.06 22.68 9.35
C ARG A 293 -2.59 22.54 9.70
N LEU A 294 -1.70 23.12 8.89
CA LEU A 294 -0.25 23.03 9.11
C LEU A 294 0.26 24.05 10.13
N LYS A 295 -0.42 25.20 10.24
CA LYS A 295 -0.09 26.32 11.13
C LYS A 295 -1.36 26.82 11.83
N LEU A 296 -1.23 27.28 13.07
CA LEU A 296 -2.27 27.96 13.83
C LEU A 296 -2.49 29.38 13.25
N SER A 297 -3.72 29.86 13.30
CA SER A 297 -4.08 31.21 12.83
C SER A 297 -3.41 32.27 13.70
N GLU A 298 -2.80 33.28 13.07
CA GLU A 298 -2.23 34.44 13.74
C GLU A 298 -3.35 35.12 14.56
N GLY A 299 -3.25 35.08 15.89
CA GLY A 299 -4.28 35.60 16.81
C GLY A 299 -5.04 34.55 17.63
N GLY A 300 -4.82 33.26 17.39
CA GLY A 300 -5.09 32.25 18.42
C GLY A 300 -4.07 32.44 19.52
N GLY A 301 -4.46 33.15 20.59
CA GLY A 301 -3.56 33.77 21.56
C GLY A 301 -2.37 32.90 21.95
N GLU A 302 -1.22 33.55 22.12
CA GLU A 302 -0.02 33.03 22.80
C GLU A 302 -0.28 32.70 24.28
N GLU A 303 -1.51 32.31 24.65
CA GLU A 303 -1.85 31.81 25.97
C GLU A 303 -1.14 30.46 26.14
N GLU A 304 0.10 30.58 26.60
CA GLU A 304 0.87 29.65 27.42
C GLU A 304 0.35 28.22 27.38
N VAL A 305 0.55 27.52 26.26
CA VAL A 305 0.71 26.07 26.32
C VAL A 305 2.05 25.83 27.00
N GLY A 306 2.05 25.96 28.33
CA GLY A 306 3.19 25.92 29.26
C GLY A 306 3.82 24.53 29.39
N GLY A 307 4.07 23.86 28.26
CA GLY A 307 4.90 22.67 28.18
C GLY A 307 6.33 23.10 27.88
N LYS A 308 7.18 23.10 28.90
CA LYS A 308 8.61 23.46 28.89
C LYS A 308 9.51 22.52 28.06
N ASP A 309 8.93 21.67 27.21
CA ASP A 309 9.69 20.70 26.44
C ASP A 309 10.10 21.34 25.11
N ASP A 310 11.35 21.79 25.10
CA ASP A 310 12.17 22.51 24.11
C ASP A 310 12.24 21.89 22.69
N ILE A 311 11.13 21.45 22.12
CA ILE A 311 11.00 21.30 20.65
C ILE A 311 10.58 22.65 20.02
N GLY A 312 10.95 23.76 20.67
CA GLY A 312 11.83 24.80 20.11
C GLY A 312 11.66 25.17 18.64
N GLY A 313 10.50 25.68 18.27
CA GLY A 313 10.31 26.36 16.98
C GLY A 313 9.06 27.19 17.01
N GLY A 314 9.19 28.49 17.34
CA GLY A 314 8.12 29.49 17.41
C GLY A 314 7.41 29.81 16.09
N GLY A 315 7.21 28.80 15.23
CA GLY A 315 6.54 28.94 13.93
C GLY A 315 5.03 28.73 13.99
N GLY A 316 4.44 28.46 15.16
CA GLY A 316 2.99 28.23 15.30
C GLY A 316 2.48 26.99 14.56
N TYR A 317 3.33 26.00 14.27
CA TYR A 317 2.94 24.77 13.57
C TYR A 317 2.10 23.84 14.45
N VAL A 318 1.21 23.06 13.84
CA VAL A 318 0.37 22.08 14.57
C VAL A 318 1.14 20.77 14.75
N PRO A 319 1.57 20.41 15.98
CA PRO A 319 2.41 19.23 16.20
C PRO A 319 1.66 17.93 15.91
N VAL A 320 2.40 16.91 15.48
CA VAL A 320 1.89 15.57 15.18
C VAL A 320 2.65 14.54 15.99
N ASP A 321 1.94 13.70 16.74
CA ASP A 321 2.51 12.53 17.39
C ASP A 321 2.19 11.29 16.55
N VAL A 322 3.16 10.39 16.35
CA VAL A 322 2.99 9.14 15.60
C VAL A 322 3.49 7.98 16.44
N LYS A 323 2.62 6.99 16.68
CA LYS A 323 3.01 5.74 17.34
C LYS A 323 3.52 4.71 16.32
N TYR A 324 4.79 4.37 16.43
CA TYR A 324 5.45 3.27 15.73
C TYR A 324 5.56 2.03 16.64
N GLY A 325 6.07 0.93 16.08
CA GLY A 325 6.35 -0.28 16.86
C GLY A 325 7.43 -0.09 17.92
N SER A 326 8.37 0.83 17.70
CA SER A 326 9.49 1.15 18.61
C SER A 326 9.15 2.20 19.68
N GLY A 327 8.03 2.92 19.56
CA GLY A 327 7.66 4.00 20.46
C GLY A 327 6.84 5.09 19.78
N THR A 328 6.69 6.23 20.44
CA THR A 328 6.01 7.42 19.88
C THR A 328 7.05 8.45 19.48
N SER A 329 6.92 9.01 18.29
CA SER A 329 7.74 10.13 17.81
C SER A 329 6.87 11.37 17.60
N ARG A 330 7.40 12.53 17.96
CA ARG A 330 6.73 13.83 17.81
C ARG A 330 7.38 14.64 16.71
N TYR A 331 6.55 15.24 15.86
CA TYR A 331 6.94 16.05 14.71
C TYR A 331 6.30 17.43 14.80
N ARG A 332 6.94 18.44 14.19
CA ARG A 332 6.46 19.84 14.24
C ARG A 332 5.13 20.06 13.51
N SER A 333 4.87 19.29 12.45
CA SER A 333 3.64 19.29 11.65
C SER A 333 3.56 18.07 10.75
N LEU A 334 2.45 17.86 10.04
CA LEU A 334 2.35 16.81 9.01
C LEU A 334 3.38 16.98 7.89
N GLY A 335 3.68 18.21 7.46
CA GLY A 335 4.70 18.48 6.43
C GLY A 335 6.10 18.12 6.92
N HIS A 336 6.43 18.50 8.15
CA HIS A 336 7.70 18.11 8.80
C HIS A 336 7.81 16.59 8.99
N LEU A 337 6.72 15.92 9.38
CA LEU A 337 6.68 14.46 9.45
C LEU A 337 6.98 13.82 8.09
N TRP A 338 6.44 14.34 6.99
CA TRP A 338 6.77 13.87 5.63
C TRP A 338 8.27 14.05 5.33
N ASN A 339 8.81 15.25 5.55
CA ASN A 339 10.24 15.53 5.31
C ASN A 339 11.15 14.63 6.14
N ASP A 340 10.93 14.57 7.45
CA ASP A 340 11.81 13.85 8.37
C ASP A 340 11.79 12.35 8.04
N TRP A 341 10.61 11.76 7.81
CA TRP A 341 10.49 10.33 7.53
C TRP A 341 11.19 9.92 6.22
N TYR A 342 11.00 10.67 5.12
CA TYR A 342 11.68 10.36 3.86
C TYR A 342 13.15 10.76 3.86
N GLY A 343 13.49 11.84 4.59
CA GLY A 343 14.86 12.29 4.76
C GLY A 343 15.77 11.18 5.28
N GLU A 344 15.29 10.35 6.20
CA GLU A 344 16.07 9.22 6.73
C GLU A 344 16.37 8.11 5.71
N TYR A 345 15.57 7.99 4.63
CA TYR A 345 15.85 7.07 3.52
C TYR A 345 16.61 7.74 2.37
N PHE A 346 16.56 9.07 2.29
CA PHE A 346 17.05 9.85 1.16
C PHE A 346 18.47 10.38 1.41
N TYR A 347 18.74 10.93 2.60
CA TYR A 347 19.99 11.57 2.96
C TYR A 347 21.01 10.57 3.54
N GLY A 348 22.31 10.84 3.31
CA GLY A 348 23.41 10.15 3.97
C GLY A 348 23.58 10.55 5.44
N ASP A 349 24.18 9.66 6.24
CA ASP A 349 24.42 9.89 7.67
C ASP A 349 25.35 11.10 7.90
N ASN A 350 24.84 12.07 8.67
CA ASN A 350 25.56 12.91 9.65
C ASN A 350 25.69 14.42 9.48
N GLU A 351 25.27 15.09 8.41
CA GLU A 351 25.26 16.56 8.45
C GLU A 351 24.00 17.17 7.84
N ARG A 352 23.00 17.47 8.69
CA ARG A 352 21.90 18.42 8.36
C ARG A 352 22.42 19.75 7.81
N ASN A 353 23.70 20.06 8.00
CA ASN A 353 24.34 21.32 7.62
C ASN A 353 25.40 21.21 6.51
N SER A 354 25.74 20.02 5.98
CA SER A 354 26.87 19.93 5.04
C SER A 354 26.62 18.90 3.94
N THR A 355 26.50 19.46 2.73
CA THR A 355 26.35 18.83 1.42
C THR A 355 25.13 17.93 1.24
N ARG A 356 24.38 18.19 0.17
CA ARG A 356 23.17 17.47 -0.28
C ARG A 356 23.53 16.04 -0.74
N ASP A 357 24.12 15.24 0.14
CA ASP A 357 24.47 13.86 -0.18
C ASP A 357 23.22 13.00 -0.11
N THR A 358 22.75 12.58 -1.29
CA THR A 358 21.60 11.69 -1.44
C THR A 358 22.02 10.23 -1.43
N ARG A 359 23.23 9.90 -0.97
CA ARG A 359 23.70 8.51 -0.76
C ARG A 359 23.36 8.08 0.66
N ALA A 360 22.17 7.53 0.83
CA ALA A 360 21.77 6.94 2.12
C ALA A 360 22.76 5.84 2.56
N PRO A 361 22.85 5.55 3.87
CA PRO A 361 23.86 4.63 4.41
C PRO A 361 23.68 3.15 4.04
N PHE A 362 22.61 2.80 3.32
CA PHE A 362 22.34 1.44 2.87
C PHE A 362 21.65 1.42 1.49
N PRO A 363 21.75 0.32 0.73
CA PRO A 363 21.01 0.18 -0.53
C PRO A 363 19.50 0.21 -0.32
N ARG A 364 18.79 1.00 -1.13
CA ARG A 364 17.35 1.18 -1.09
C ARG A 364 16.84 1.75 -2.40
N LEU A 365 15.56 1.56 -2.67
CA LEU A 365 14.84 2.25 -3.72
C LEU A 365 13.78 3.16 -3.10
N ILE A 366 13.61 4.37 -3.65
CA ILE A 366 12.48 5.25 -3.32
C ILE A 366 11.69 5.50 -4.60
N ILE A 367 10.40 5.17 -4.57
CA ILE A 367 9.53 5.12 -5.74
C ILE A 367 8.26 5.91 -5.46
N ARG A 368 7.80 6.67 -6.45
CA ARG A 368 6.56 7.44 -6.33
C ARG A 368 5.35 6.50 -6.35
N PHE A 369 4.42 6.70 -5.44
CA PHE A 369 3.16 5.95 -5.40
C PHE A 369 2.41 6.07 -6.74
N GLU A 370 2.44 7.26 -7.34
CA GLU A 370 1.85 7.56 -8.64
C GLU A 370 2.48 6.71 -9.74
N ASP A 371 3.80 6.49 -9.71
CA ASP A 371 4.47 5.65 -10.71
C ASP A 371 4.11 4.17 -10.55
N VAL A 372 3.83 3.70 -9.33
CA VAL A 372 3.32 2.33 -9.12
C VAL A 372 1.94 2.16 -9.76
N ILE A 373 1.12 3.21 -9.82
CA ILE A 373 -0.23 3.16 -10.42
C ILE A 373 -0.19 3.23 -11.95
N PHE A 374 0.66 4.10 -12.50
CA PHE A 374 0.69 4.42 -13.93
C PHE A 374 1.78 3.68 -14.72
N TYR A 375 2.81 3.20 -14.03
CA TYR A 375 3.93 2.42 -14.57
C TYR A 375 4.19 1.13 -13.76
N PRO A 376 3.16 0.35 -13.36
CA PRO A 376 3.37 -0.82 -12.50
C PRO A 376 4.35 -1.84 -13.13
N TYR A 377 4.26 -2.05 -14.44
CA TYR A 377 5.17 -2.95 -15.16
C TYR A 377 6.62 -2.47 -15.07
N GLU A 378 6.88 -1.23 -15.46
CA GLU A 378 8.23 -0.67 -15.51
C GLU A 378 8.85 -0.52 -14.12
N VAL A 379 8.05 -0.15 -13.12
CA VAL A 379 8.46 -0.08 -11.72
C VAL A 379 8.83 -1.45 -11.20
N THR A 380 7.93 -2.44 -11.32
CA THR A 380 8.18 -3.77 -10.79
C THR A 380 9.37 -4.43 -11.49
N ARG A 381 9.50 -4.28 -12.81
CA ARG A 381 10.66 -4.79 -13.57
C ARG A 381 11.98 -4.27 -13.01
N GLN A 382 12.11 -2.95 -12.87
CA GLN A 382 13.34 -2.32 -12.38
C GLN A 382 13.66 -2.70 -10.94
N VAL A 383 12.63 -2.82 -10.09
CA VAL A 383 12.80 -3.30 -8.71
C VAL A 383 13.31 -4.74 -8.67
N CYS A 384 12.75 -5.63 -9.50
CA CYS A 384 13.19 -7.01 -9.59
C CYS A 384 14.63 -7.13 -10.06
N GLU A 385 14.96 -6.48 -11.17
CA GLU A 385 16.32 -6.47 -11.74
C GLU A 385 17.33 -5.90 -10.74
N CYS A 386 16.97 -4.82 -10.03
CA CYS A 386 17.79 -4.23 -8.98
C CYS A 386 18.20 -5.27 -7.93
N ALA A 387 17.24 -6.06 -7.45
CA ALA A 387 17.46 -7.11 -6.46
C ALA A 387 18.11 -8.38 -7.02
N GLY A 388 18.43 -8.42 -8.32
CA GLY A 388 18.95 -9.63 -9.00
C GLY A 388 17.87 -10.70 -9.24
N GLY A 389 16.61 -10.29 -9.22
CA GLY A 389 15.47 -11.09 -9.63
C GLY A 389 15.10 -10.89 -11.10
N VAL A 390 14.00 -11.50 -11.50
CA VAL A 390 13.40 -11.41 -12.84
C VAL A 390 11.90 -11.18 -12.71
N LEU A 391 11.30 -10.60 -13.75
CA LEU A 391 9.84 -10.64 -13.88
C LEU A 391 9.41 -12.09 -14.09
N GLY A 392 8.44 -12.54 -13.31
CA GLY A 392 7.95 -13.90 -13.38
C GLY A 392 6.86 -14.18 -12.36
N HIS A 393 6.16 -15.29 -12.56
CA HIS A 393 5.02 -15.70 -11.76
C HIS A 393 5.28 -17.05 -11.13
N ARG A 394 4.68 -17.27 -9.96
CA ARG A 394 4.76 -18.57 -9.33
C ARG A 394 4.01 -19.59 -10.17
N GLU A 395 4.57 -20.79 -10.33
CA GLU A 395 3.90 -21.89 -11.06
C GLU A 395 2.55 -22.28 -10.44
N ASP A 396 2.35 -22.01 -9.15
CA ASP A 396 1.09 -22.30 -8.44
C ASP A 396 0.09 -21.13 -8.45
N ASP A 397 0.42 -20.00 -9.08
CA ASP A 397 -0.47 -18.86 -9.21
C ASP A 397 -1.46 -19.06 -10.36
N LYS A 398 -2.69 -19.44 -10.01
CA LYS A 398 -3.77 -19.72 -10.96
C LYS A 398 -4.39 -18.45 -11.53
N ASP A 399 -4.09 -17.28 -10.98
CA ASP A 399 -4.70 -16.01 -11.39
C ASP A 399 -3.91 -15.29 -12.48
N VAL A 400 -2.78 -15.87 -12.92
CA VAL A 400 -1.93 -15.38 -14.00
C VAL A 400 -2.12 -16.25 -15.25
N PRO A 401 -2.24 -15.65 -16.45
CA PRO A 401 -2.21 -16.43 -17.69
C PRO A 401 -0.88 -17.19 -17.86
N ASP A 402 -0.94 -18.41 -18.39
CA ASP A 402 0.23 -19.29 -18.59
C ASP A 402 1.31 -18.71 -19.54
N ASP A 403 1.07 -17.55 -20.15
CA ASP A 403 1.97 -16.91 -21.12
C ASP A 403 3.04 -16.01 -20.48
N GLY A 404 3.08 -15.93 -19.14
CA GLY A 404 4.06 -15.11 -18.42
C GLY A 404 3.79 -13.60 -18.49
N THR A 405 2.56 -13.21 -18.82
CA THR A 405 2.16 -11.80 -18.86
C THR A 405 2.07 -11.18 -17.47
N PHE A 406 2.57 -9.94 -17.37
CA PHE A 406 2.53 -9.16 -16.13
C PHE A 406 1.11 -9.08 -15.53
N HIS A 407 1.01 -9.43 -14.26
CA HIS A 407 -0.20 -9.41 -13.47
C HIS A 407 -0.47 -8.01 -12.93
N TYR A 408 -1.34 -7.27 -13.62
CA TYR A 408 -1.89 -6.02 -13.12
C TYR A 408 -2.93 -6.29 -12.02
N VAL A 409 -2.73 -5.64 -10.88
CA VAL A 409 -3.65 -5.70 -9.74
C VAL A 409 -4.81 -4.74 -10.00
N VAL A 410 -5.89 -5.24 -10.61
CA VAL A 410 -7.07 -4.44 -11.03
C VAL A 410 -8.00 -4.14 -9.85
N ARG A 411 -8.13 -5.09 -8.92
CA ARG A 411 -8.94 -4.94 -7.70
C ARG A 411 -8.15 -4.21 -6.62
N SER A 412 -8.85 -3.70 -5.62
CA SER A 412 -8.21 -3.10 -4.45
C SER A 412 -7.24 -4.09 -3.77
N ALA A 413 -5.98 -3.68 -3.62
CA ALA A 413 -4.98 -4.40 -2.82
C ALA A 413 -5.21 -4.30 -1.30
N LYS A 414 -6.15 -3.46 -0.86
CA LYS A 414 -6.59 -3.44 0.54
C LYS A 414 -7.59 -4.59 0.72
N THR A 415 -7.17 -5.64 1.43
CA THR A 415 -8.01 -6.80 1.80
C THR A 415 -8.25 -6.83 3.32
N GLY A 416 -9.35 -7.44 3.76
CA GLY A 416 -9.69 -7.58 5.18
C GLY A 416 -10.51 -6.43 5.79
N PRO A 417 -11.09 -6.63 6.99
CA PRO A 417 -12.07 -5.72 7.59
C PRO A 417 -11.50 -4.37 8.05
N ALA A 418 -10.18 -4.29 8.31
CA ALA A 418 -9.50 -3.08 8.77
C ALA A 418 -9.43 -1.95 7.71
N HIS A 419 -9.93 -2.19 6.50
CA HIS A 419 -9.89 -1.25 5.39
C HIS A 419 -11.27 -0.80 4.91
N GLY A 420 -12.30 -0.95 5.75
CA GLY A 420 -13.68 -0.61 5.41
C GLY A 420 -14.32 -1.58 4.41
N PRO A 421 -15.58 -1.34 4.00
CA PRO A 421 -16.28 -2.13 2.99
C PRO A 421 -15.51 -2.24 1.66
N ALA A 422 -15.61 -3.38 0.95
CA ALA A 422 -14.84 -3.65 -0.27
C ALA A 422 -15.13 -2.65 -1.42
N SER A 423 -16.38 -2.25 -1.51
CA SER A 423 -16.94 -1.15 -2.30
C SER A 423 -16.28 0.21 -2.15
N GLN A 424 -15.79 0.54 -0.95
CA GLN A 424 -15.14 1.83 -0.67
C GLN A 424 -13.65 1.81 -0.99
N ARG A 425 -13.15 0.70 -1.54
CA ARG A 425 -11.73 0.52 -1.80
C ARG A 425 -11.46 0.74 -3.28
N ASN A 426 -10.48 1.58 -3.55
CA ASN A 426 -10.11 1.92 -4.91
C ASN A 426 -9.47 0.72 -5.62
N GLY A 427 -10.04 0.33 -6.74
CA GLY A 427 -9.35 -0.49 -7.74
C GLY A 427 -8.34 0.32 -8.56
N LEU A 428 -7.82 -0.30 -9.60
CA LEU A 428 -6.85 0.31 -10.51
C LEU A 428 -7.46 1.48 -11.28
N MET A 429 -8.64 1.29 -11.86
CA MET A 429 -9.34 2.34 -12.60
C MET A 429 -9.74 3.51 -11.68
N ASP A 430 -10.16 3.23 -10.43
CA ASP A 430 -10.48 4.28 -9.47
C ASP A 430 -9.24 5.11 -9.15
N SER A 431 -8.10 4.45 -9.08
CA SER A 431 -6.81 5.09 -8.86
C SER A 431 -6.41 5.94 -10.06
N TRP A 432 -6.68 5.51 -11.30
CA TRP A 432 -6.44 6.34 -12.49
C TRP A 432 -7.32 7.58 -12.52
N ALA A 433 -8.62 7.42 -12.28
CA ALA A 433 -9.56 8.54 -12.23
C ALA A 433 -9.19 9.50 -11.09
N LYS A 434 -8.88 8.98 -9.90
CA LYS A 434 -8.56 9.80 -8.72
C LYS A 434 -7.22 10.51 -8.82
N TYR A 435 -6.15 9.81 -9.19
CA TYR A 435 -4.79 10.35 -9.14
C TYR A 435 -4.32 10.93 -10.47
N GLY A 436 -5.04 10.66 -11.56
CA GLY A 436 -4.73 11.19 -12.88
C GLY A 436 -5.47 12.48 -13.22
N SER A 437 -6.56 12.82 -12.51
CA SER A 437 -7.50 13.87 -12.95
C SER A 437 -7.12 15.29 -12.58
N GLY A 438 -6.36 15.52 -11.52
CA GLY A 438 -6.05 16.87 -11.05
C GLY A 438 -4.78 16.98 -10.21
N ASN A 439 -4.37 18.22 -9.93
CA ASN A 439 -3.24 18.48 -9.06
C ASN A 439 -3.70 18.45 -7.60
N PRO A 440 -3.10 17.64 -6.71
CA PRO A 440 -3.49 17.62 -5.30
C PRO A 440 -3.34 18.97 -4.58
N LYS A 441 -2.57 19.92 -5.14
CA LYS A 441 -2.48 21.31 -4.63
C LYS A 441 -3.81 22.06 -4.78
N ASP A 442 -4.66 21.68 -5.72
CA ASP A 442 -5.94 22.36 -5.98
C ASP A 442 -6.96 22.15 -4.83
N GLU A 443 -6.71 21.17 -3.95
CA GLU A 443 -7.50 20.94 -2.72
C GLU A 443 -7.12 21.89 -1.55
N TYR A 444 -6.18 22.81 -1.76
CA TYR A 444 -5.66 23.72 -0.74
C TYR A 444 -5.98 25.18 -1.09
N SER A 445 -6.15 26.00 -0.05
CA SER A 445 -6.15 27.45 -0.23
C SER A 445 -4.76 27.96 -0.64
N VAL A 446 -4.70 29.15 -1.25
CA VAL A 446 -3.42 29.77 -1.64
C VAL A 446 -2.46 29.88 -0.45
N GLU A 447 -2.97 30.26 0.73
CA GLU A 447 -2.17 30.34 1.95
C GLU A 447 -1.73 28.96 2.45
N GLY A 448 -2.60 27.94 2.36
CA GLY A 448 -2.23 26.57 2.69
C GLY A 448 -1.11 26.02 1.81
N ILE A 449 -1.13 26.34 0.51
CA ILE A 449 -0.04 25.99 -0.42
C ILE A 449 1.25 26.71 -0.01
N ARG A 450 1.18 28.01 0.28
CA ARG A 450 2.35 28.81 0.70
C ARG A 450 3.00 28.23 1.95
N ILE A 451 2.22 27.98 3.00
CA ILE A 451 2.71 27.36 4.25
C ILE A 451 3.32 25.98 3.97
N ALA A 452 2.67 25.15 3.14
CA ALA A 452 3.21 23.85 2.79
C ALA A 452 4.54 23.97 2.04
N MET A 453 4.68 24.91 1.10
CA MET A 453 5.94 25.15 0.37
C MET A 453 7.06 25.68 1.28
N ASP A 454 6.73 26.48 2.29
CA ASP A 454 7.70 26.97 3.28
C ASP A 454 8.22 25.83 4.19
N ILE A 455 7.44 24.76 4.37
CA ILE A 455 7.79 23.61 5.21
C ILE A 455 8.48 22.49 4.42
N LEU A 456 7.93 22.13 3.25
CA LEU A 456 8.32 20.94 2.51
C LEU A 456 9.74 21.07 1.95
N ASP A 457 10.49 19.97 2.02
CA ASP A 457 11.88 19.94 1.58
C ASP A 457 11.95 20.10 0.05
N PRO A 458 12.54 21.20 -0.46
CA PRO A 458 12.55 21.49 -1.89
C PRO A 458 13.36 20.45 -2.69
N LEU A 459 14.37 19.81 -2.09
CA LEU A 459 15.17 18.81 -2.78
C LEU A 459 14.39 17.50 -2.93
N LEU A 460 13.63 17.08 -1.92
CA LEU A 460 12.70 15.95 -2.06
C LEU A 460 11.61 16.26 -3.09
N LEU A 461 11.03 17.46 -3.05
CA LEU A 461 10.01 17.88 -4.03
C LEU A 461 10.57 17.88 -5.46
N GLU A 462 11.77 18.41 -5.69
CA GLU A 462 12.39 18.44 -7.01
C GLU A 462 12.74 17.01 -7.47
N THR A 463 13.38 16.22 -6.62
CA THR A 463 13.85 14.87 -6.96
C THR A 463 12.71 13.95 -7.38
N PHE A 464 11.55 14.07 -6.74
CA PHE A 464 10.38 13.25 -7.03
C PHE A 464 9.31 13.97 -7.88
N GLY A 465 9.62 15.16 -8.42
CA GLY A 465 8.73 15.88 -9.34
C GLY A 465 7.42 16.38 -8.71
N TYR A 466 7.42 16.70 -7.42
CA TYR A 466 6.28 17.24 -6.66
C TYR A 466 6.33 18.78 -6.45
N GLY A 467 7.40 19.43 -6.91
CA GLY A 467 7.67 20.87 -6.77
C GLY A 467 6.56 21.78 -7.28
#